data_AF-C7D951-F1
#
_entry.id   AF-C7D951-F1
#
_cell.length_a   1.000
_cell.length_b   1.000
_cell.length_c   1.000
_cell.angle_alpha   90.00
_cell.angle_beta   90.00
_cell.angle_gamma   90.00
#
_symmetry.space_group_name_H-M   'P 1'
#
loop_
_entity.id
_entity.type
_entity.pdbx_description
1 polymer ?
#
loop_
_entity_poly.entity_id
_entity_poly.type
_entity_poly.pdbx_seq_one_letter_code
_entity_poly.pdbx_strand_id
1 'polypeptide(L)'
;MIKSRLKKWVRPYIKAYKHFLHYNELMSFYWPVLSENNDDDFKDFCNLFTFYLCAYCPSNIQQSHPTKSDWFGSHHNAKLIRLLLLDRGNKNLFEGIMAAFAAYKELDNKTFLEEVIARAFVEGHPGVSRTSNLFRTVQFFATHQSDTFICHGIESLEKFSDDPVARFPPVDSMQDLSISQNGLFYAIETDRLPLINCASTHSIKNPWDYCKGVIPKSIFQDLKGKVLLAPDRDHFYAESDISIDDWCFVYFRKARRKGVDFDINLMRQKISEIRSSKIRIIEFETLQAFLRLLALLQQKFEMFELMNNQFHQE
;
A
#
# COMPACT_ATOMS: atom_id res chain seq x y z
N MET A 1 -57.70 -3.67 -28.48
CA MET A 1 -57.60 -4.30 -27.14
C MET A 1 -56.34 -5.15 -26.91
N ILE A 2 -55.77 -5.83 -27.90
CA ILE A 2 -54.62 -6.75 -27.71
C ILE A 2 -53.30 -6.03 -27.40
N LYS A 3 -53.03 -4.86 -28.03
CA LYS A 3 -51.79 -4.07 -27.81
C LYS A 3 -51.64 -3.49 -26.39
N SER A 4 -52.73 -3.20 -25.67
CA SER A 4 -52.65 -2.67 -24.30
C SER A 4 -52.43 -3.77 -23.26
N ARG A 5 -52.96 -4.97 -23.50
CA ARG A 5 -52.74 -6.14 -22.63
C ARG A 5 -51.30 -6.65 -22.72
N LEU A 6 -50.70 -6.70 -23.91
CA LEU A 6 -49.28 -7.07 -24.08
C LEU A 6 -48.33 -6.13 -23.31
N LYS A 7 -48.56 -4.82 -23.29
CA LYS A 7 -47.74 -3.87 -22.51
C LYS A 7 -47.79 -4.12 -20.99
N LYS A 8 -48.90 -4.65 -20.46
CA LYS A 8 -49.06 -4.94 -19.02
C LYS A 8 -48.23 -6.14 -18.58
N TRP A 9 -48.10 -7.15 -19.45
CA TRP A 9 -47.33 -8.38 -19.18
C TRP A 9 -45.87 -8.28 -19.58
N VAL A 10 -45.52 -7.48 -20.59
CA VAL A 10 -44.13 -7.34 -21.06
C VAL A 10 -43.32 -6.37 -20.19
N ARG A 11 -43.95 -5.35 -19.58
CA ARG A 11 -43.25 -4.37 -18.73
C ARG A 11 -42.53 -4.98 -17.52
N PRO A 12 -43.12 -5.89 -16.74
CA PRO A 12 -42.43 -6.58 -15.65
C PRO A 12 -41.23 -7.38 -16.15
N TYR A 13 -41.35 -8.06 -17.28
CA TYR A 13 -40.27 -8.85 -17.88
C TYR A 13 -39.17 -7.96 -18.47
N ILE A 14 -39.48 -6.84 -19.13
CA ILE A 14 -38.48 -5.86 -19.55
C ILE A 14 -37.81 -5.22 -18.33
N LYS A 15 -38.55 -4.96 -17.25
CA LYS A 15 -37.98 -4.41 -16.02
C LYS A 15 -37.07 -5.44 -15.34
N ALA A 16 -37.48 -6.70 -15.26
CA ALA A 16 -36.69 -7.80 -14.71
C ALA A 16 -35.48 -8.11 -15.60
N TYR A 17 -35.61 -8.06 -16.93
CA TYR A 17 -34.52 -8.24 -17.88
C TYR A 17 -33.56 -7.04 -17.86
N LYS A 18 -34.03 -5.80 -17.77
CA LYS A 18 -33.17 -4.63 -17.55
C LYS A 18 -32.50 -4.68 -16.18
N HIS A 19 -33.19 -5.16 -15.15
CA HIS A 19 -32.61 -5.35 -13.81
C HIS A 19 -31.58 -6.49 -13.84
N PHE A 20 -31.84 -7.56 -14.57
CA PHE A 20 -30.93 -8.67 -14.82
C PHE A 20 -29.72 -8.21 -15.62
N LEU A 21 -29.87 -7.42 -16.69
CA LEU A 21 -28.74 -6.82 -17.43
C LEU A 21 -27.97 -5.81 -16.55
N HIS A 22 -28.67 -5.03 -15.72
CA HIS A 22 -28.04 -4.11 -14.76
C HIS A 22 -27.25 -4.84 -13.68
N TYR A 23 -27.70 -6.03 -13.25
CA TYR A 23 -27.05 -6.85 -12.22
C TYR A 23 -26.05 -7.87 -12.77
N ASN A 24 -26.25 -8.39 -13.99
CA ASN A 24 -25.45 -9.50 -14.56
C ASN A 24 -24.56 -9.10 -15.72
N GLU A 25 -24.73 -7.94 -16.37
CA GLU A 25 -23.80 -7.51 -17.43
C GLU A 25 -22.90 -6.31 -17.07
N LEU A 26 -23.30 -5.32 -16.25
CA LEU A 26 -22.60 -4.02 -16.36
C LEU A 26 -22.45 -3.15 -15.09
N MET A 27 -22.27 -3.74 -13.90
CA MET A 27 -21.73 -2.99 -12.75
C MET A 27 -20.79 -3.84 -11.89
N SER A 28 -19.83 -4.53 -12.51
CA SER A 28 -18.48 -4.35 -11.98
C SER A 28 -18.24 -2.85 -12.09
N PHE A 29 -18.26 -2.13 -10.97
CA PHE A 29 -17.79 -0.76 -10.95
C PHE A 29 -16.31 -0.83 -11.33
N TYR A 30 -16.00 -0.81 -12.63
CA TYR A 30 -14.63 -0.73 -13.14
C TYR A 30 -14.19 0.69 -12.86
N TRP A 31 -13.74 0.89 -11.64
CA TRP A 31 -12.93 2.04 -11.32
C TRP A 31 -11.72 2.04 -12.26
N PRO A 32 -11.39 3.18 -12.90
CA PRO A 32 -10.23 3.29 -13.77
C PRO A 32 -8.99 2.66 -13.16
N VAL A 33 -8.31 1.79 -13.92
CA VAL A 33 -7.04 1.20 -13.50
C VAL A 33 -5.94 2.22 -13.76
N LEU A 34 -5.28 2.67 -12.69
CA LEU A 34 -4.22 3.67 -12.71
C LEU A 34 -2.82 3.03 -12.84
N SER A 35 -2.67 1.74 -12.55
CA SER A 35 -1.43 0.98 -12.82
C SER A 35 -1.73 -0.47 -13.21
N GLU A 36 -1.04 -0.94 -14.25
CA GLU A 36 -1.05 -2.34 -14.69
C GLU A 36 0.10 -3.14 -14.05
N ASN A 37 1.21 -2.48 -13.74
CA ASN A 37 2.30 -3.05 -12.96
C ASN A 37 1.90 -3.15 -11.49
N ASN A 38 1.98 -4.34 -10.92
CA ASN A 38 1.50 -4.64 -9.56
C ASN A 38 2.61 -5.27 -8.71
N ASP A 39 2.54 -5.00 -7.40
CA ASP A 39 3.32 -5.71 -6.40
C ASP A 39 2.49 -6.88 -5.84
N ASP A 40 1.67 -7.51 -6.71
CA ASP A 40 0.65 -8.49 -6.30
C ASP A 40 1.30 -9.71 -5.63
N ASP A 41 2.44 -10.20 -6.13
CA ASP A 41 3.17 -11.31 -5.50
C ASP A 41 3.56 -11.01 -4.05
N PHE A 42 4.05 -9.79 -3.78
CA PHE A 42 4.45 -9.40 -2.44
C PHE A 42 3.25 -9.16 -1.51
N LYS A 43 2.18 -8.56 -2.05
CA LYS A 43 0.92 -8.39 -1.32
C LYS A 43 0.29 -9.74 -0.96
N ASP A 44 0.24 -10.67 -1.91
CA ASP A 44 -0.28 -12.02 -1.72
C ASP A 44 0.55 -12.79 -0.70
N PHE A 45 1.88 -12.70 -0.78
CA PHE A 45 2.77 -13.22 0.24
C PHE A 45 2.47 -12.63 1.64
N CYS A 46 2.34 -11.30 1.76
CA CYS A 46 2.07 -10.66 3.04
C CYS A 46 0.73 -11.10 3.63
N ASN A 47 -0.30 -11.23 2.79
CA ASN A 47 -1.60 -11.74 3.18
C ASN A 47 -1.53 -13.20 3.63
N LEU A 48 -0.83 -14.06 2.90
CA LEU A 48 -0.61 -15.46 3.26
C LEU A 48 0.13 -15.60 4.59
N PHE A 49 1.20 -14.84 4.80
CA PHE A 49 1.95 -14.88 6.05
C PHE A 49 1.06 -14.39 7.21
N THR A 50 0.32 -13.30 7.01
CA THR A 50 -0.66 -12.81 7.98
C THR A 50 -1.69 -13.88 8.33
N PHE A 51 -2.16 -14.64 7.34
CA PHE A 51 -3.05 -15.78 7.57
C PHE A 51 -2.43 -16.79 8.49
N TYR A 52 -1.22 -17.26 8.19
CA TYR A 52 -0.51 -18.24 9.02
C TYR A 52 -0.32 -17.79 10.48
N LEU A 53 -0.29 -16.48 10.74
CA LEU A 53 -0.25 -15.92 12.09
C LEU A 53 -1.64 -15.74 12.73
N CYS A 54 -2.66 -15.50 11.92
CA CYS A 54 -4.03 -15.19 12.33
C CYS A 54 -5.03 -15.47 11.19
N ALA A 55 -5.79 -16.57 11.29
CA ALA A 55 -6.75 -16.98 10.25
C ALA A 55 -7.85 -15.94 9.94
N TYR A 56 -8.18 -15.08 10.92
CA TYR A 56 -9.26 -14.08 10.82
C TYR A 56 -8.81 -12.69 10.37
N CYS A 57 -7.50 -12.44 10.33
CA CYS A 57 -6.92 -11.12 10.02
C CYS A 57 -6.86 -10.75 8.52
N PRO A 58 -6.77 -11.71 7.56
CA PRO A 58 -6.79 -11.39 6.13
C PRO A 58 -8.19 -11.52 5.51
N SER A 59 -8.48 -10.67 4.52
CA SER A 59 -9.65 -10.79 3.65
C SER A 59 -9.30 -11.57 2.38
N ASN A 60 -10.07 -12.61 2.03
CA ASN A 60 -10.08 -13.28 0.71
C ASN A 60 -8.83 -14.07 0.26
N ILE A 61 -8.13 -14.77 1.15
CA ILE A 61 -7.00 -15.66 0.76
C ILE A 61 -7.37 -16.80 -0.17
N GLN A 62 -8.64 -17.19 -0.21
CA GLN A 62 -9.13 -18.23 -1.11
C GLN A 62 -8.93 -17.89 -2.60
N GLN A 63 -8.73 -16.60 -2.95
CA GLN A 63 -8.52 -16.17 -4.34
C GLN A 63 -7.06 -16.32 -4.80
N SER A 64 -6.08 -16.15 -3.91
CA SER A 64 -4.64 -16.22 -4.23
C SER A 64 -3.96 -17.52 -3.77
N HIS A 65 -4.59 -18.27 -2.87
CA HIS A 65 -4.12 -19.57 -2.42
C HIS A 65 -5.25 -20.60 -2.42
N PRO A 66 -5.14 -21.69 -3.20
CA PRO A 66 -6.16 -22.73 -3.22
C PRO A 66 -6.24 -23.41 -1.85
N THR A 67 -7.34 -23.18 -1.16
CA THR A 67 -7.66 -23.89 0.08
C THR A 67 -8.16 -25.28 -0.28
N LYS A 68 -7.65 -26.34 0.36
CA LYS A 68 -8.26 -27.68 0.20
C LYS A 68 -9.63 -27.70 0.89
N SER A 69 -10.52 -28.58 0.46
CA SER A 69 -11.92 -28.69 0.94
C SER A 69 -12.05 -28.99 2.44
N ASP A 70 -10.98 -29.48 3.06
CA ASP A 70 -10.78 -29.80 4.47
C ASP A 70 -10.23 -28.63 5.30
N TRP A 71 -10.16 -27.41 4.73
CA TRP A 71 -9.69 -26.20 5.43
C TRP A 71 -10.77 -25.53 6.31
N PHE A 72 -11.62 -26.32 6.98
CA PHE A 72 -12.60 -25.83 7.94
C PHE A 72 -11.95 -25.57 9.31
N GLY A 73 -12.07 -24.34 9.81
CA GLY A 73 -12.03 -24.05 11.25
C GLY A 73 -10.69 -23.65 11.87
N SER A 74 -9.54 -24.17 11.45
CA SER A 74 -8.20 -23.70 11.89
C SER A 74 -7.11 -24.58 11.27
N HIS A 75 -6.25 -24.02 10.42
CA HIS A 75 -5.12 -24.75 9.80
C HIS A 75 -3.76 -24.19 10.16
N HIS A 76 -3.66 -23.49 11.28
CA HIS A 76 -2.35 -23.16 11.83
C HIS A 76 -2.00 -24.28 12.77
N ASN A 77 -1.12 -25.20 12.37
CA ASN A 77 -0.51 -26.16 13.31
C ASN A 77 0.43 -25.45 14.32
N ALA A 78 0.31 -24.11 14.43
CA ALA A 78 1.22 -23.20 15.07
C ALA A 78 2.68 -23.46 14.68
N LYS A 79 2.95 -24.05 13.51
CA LYS A 79 4.31 -24.46 13.12
C LYS A 79 5.15 -23.22 12.86
N LEU A 80 4.61 -22.26 12.13
CA LEU A 80 5.23 -20.96 11.93
C LEU A 80 5.56 -20.30 13.27
N ILE A 81 4.56 -20.16 14.14
CA ILE A 81 4.75 -19.56 15.47
C ILE A 81 5.80 -20.33 16.29
N ARG A 82 5.74 -21.67 16.33
CA ARG A 82 6.71 -22.49 17.05
C ARG A 82 8.14 -22.30 16.51
N LEU A 83 8.32 -22.27 15.19
CA LEU A 83 9.63 -22.05 14.56
C LEU A 83 10.15 -20.63 14.81
N LEU A 84 9.28 -19.62 14.72
CA LEU A 84 9.61 -18.24 15.07
C LEU A 84 10.05 -18.12 16.54
N LEU A 85 9.45 -18.93 17.43
CA LEU A 85 9.74 -18.93 18.87
C LEU A 85 11.03 -19.64 19.27
N LEU A 86 11.62 -20.48 18.41
CA LEU A 86 12.84 -21.22 18.75
C LEU A 86 14.11 -20.37 18.65
N ASP A 87 14.06 -19.23 17.96
CA ASP A 87 15.24 -18.39 17.72
C ASP A 87 14.87 -16.91 17.82
N ARG A 88 14.74 -16.46 19.08
CA ARG A 88 14.19 -15.16 19.50
C ARG A 88 15.24 -14.05 19.61
N GLY A 89 16.51 -14.39 19.69
CA GLY A 89 17.51 -13.54 20.33
C GLY A 89 18.03 -12.35 19.52
N ASN A 90 17.73 -12.22 18.22
CA ASN A 90 18.42 -11.21 17.40
C ASN A 90 17.75 -10.86 16.05
N LYS A 91 16.42 -10.97 15.94
CA LYS A 91 15.78 -10.93 14.63
C LYS A 91 15.23 -9.59 14.23
N ASN A 92 15.89 -9.01 13.22
CA ASN A 92 15.32 -7.96 12.40
C ASN A 92 14.10 -8.52 11.65
N LEU A 93 12.89 -8.20 12.13
CA LEU A 93 11.62 -8.66 11.55
C LEU A 93 11.53 -8.33 10.05
N PHE A 94 12.04 -7.17 9.64
CA PHE A 94 12.05 -6.77 8.24
C PHE A 94 12.91 -7.72 7.38
N GLU A 95 14.15 -8.02 7.79
CA GLU A 95 15.01 -8.96 7.06
C GLU A 95 14.37 -10.36 6.98
N GLY A 96 13.74 -10.81 8.08
CA GLY A 96 13.01 -12.08 8.11
C GLY A 96 11.84 -12.12 7.11
N ILE A 97 11.03 -11.05 7.05
CA ILE A 97 9.93 -10.94 6.06
C ILE A 97 10.49 -10.99 4.64
N MET A 98 11.58 -10.27 4.34
CA MET A 98 12.17 -10.24 3.00
C MET A 98 12.81 -11.56 2.61
N ALA A 99 13.42 -12.29 3.55
CA ALA A 99 13.94 -13.63 3.33
C ALA A 99 12.82 -14.64 3.03
N ALA A 100 11.75 -14.60 3.81
CA ALA A 100 10.57 -15.42 3.57
C ALA A 100 9.91 -15.11 2.21
N PHE A 101 9.89 -13.84 1.81
CA PHE A 101 9.39 -13.46 0.49
C PHE A 101 10.27 -14.00 -0.65
N ALA A 102 11.60 -13.93 -0.49
CA ALA A 102 12.52 -14.49 -1.48
C ALA A 102 12.29 -15.99 -1.67
N ALA A 103 12.13 -16.75 -0.57
CA ALA A 103 11.78 -18.17 -0.64
C ALA A 103 10.42 -18.41 -1.31
N TYR A 104 9.40 -17.59 -0.99
CA TYR A 104 8.07 -17.67 -1.60
C TYR A 104 8.11 -17.55 -3.13
N LYS A 105 9.00 -16.69 -3.67
CA LYS A 105 9.12 -16.47 -5.11
C LYS A 105 9.71 -17.63 -5.90
N GLU A 106 10.47 -18.51 -5.26
CA GLU A 106 11.15 -19.64 -5.93
C GLU A 106 10.28 -20.89 -6.04
N LEU A 107 9.04 -20.84 -5.53
CA LEU A 107 8.17 -22.01 -5.43
C LEU A 107 7.22 -22.10 -6.62
N ASP A 108 7.46 -23.09 -7.48
CA ASP A 108 6.60 -23.41 -8.63
C ASP A 108 5.20 -23.93 -8.21
N ASN A 109 5.06 -24.51 -7.01
CA ASN A 109 3.80 -25.03 -6.48
C ASN A 109 3.51 -24.47 -5.08
N LYS A 110 2.45 -23.66 -4.97
CA LYS A 110 2.05 -22.93 -3.76
C LYS A 110 1.31 -23.79 -2.71
N THR A 111 1.70 -25.06 -2.54
CA THR A 111 1.13 -25.98 -1.55
C THR A 111 2.09 -26.17 -0.37
N PHE A 112 1.58 -26.09 0.86
CA PHE A 112 2.34 -26.27 2.12
C PHE A 112 3.49 -25.26 2.36
N LEU A 113 3.19 -23.96 2.20
CA LEU A 113 4.17 -22.87 2.28
C LEU A 113 4.60 -22.46 3.70
N GLU A 114 3.83 -22.84 4.72
CA GLU A 114 4.05 -22.39 6.12
C GLU A 114 5.47 -22.71 6.62
N GLU A 115 5.96 -23.93 6.39
CA GLU A 115 7.29 -24.36 6.86
C GLU A 115 8.43 -23.69 6.09
N VAL A 116 8.29 -23.52 4.77
CA VAL A 116 9.29 -22.86 3.93
C VAL A 116 9.43 -21.39 4.32
N ILE A 117 8.31 -20.70 4.49
CA ILE A 117 8.24 -19.31 4.95
C ILE A 117 8.87 -19.19 6.36
N ALA A 118 8.51 -20.09 7.27
CA ALA A 118 9.04 -20.06 8.64
C ALA A 118 10.57 -20.27 8.68
N ARG A 119 11.09 -21.25 7.95
CA ARG A 119 12.53 -21.51 7.87
C ARG A 119 13.28 -20.35 7.26
N ALA A 120 12.82 -19.84 6.11
CA ALA A 120 13.46 -18.71 5.46
C ALA A 120 13.42 -17.42 6.32
N PHE A 121 12.33 -17.20 7.07
CA PHE A 121 12.28 -16.10 8.03
C PHE A 121 13.33 -16.25 9.13
N VAL A 122 13.52 -17.47 9.63
CA VAL A 122 14.41 -17.78 10.76
C VAL A 122 15.88 -17.80 10.35
N GLU A 123 16.19 -18.52 9.28
CA GLU A 123 17.55 -18.85 8.83
C GLU A 123 18.08 -17.84 7.79
N GLY A 124 17.19 -17.02 7.21
CA GLY A 124 17.49 -16.15 6.08
C GLY A 124 17.33 -16.86 4.73
N HIS A 125 17.56 -16.12 3.65
CA HIS A 125 17.47 -16.64 2.29
C HIS A 125 18.48 -15.94 1.36
N PRO A 126 19.27 -16.66 0.55
CA PRO A 126 20.26 -16.04 -0.34
C PRO A 126 19.63 -15.22 -1.48
N GLY A 127 18.40 -15.55 -1.89
CA GLY A 127 17.67 -14.87 -2.96
C GLY A 127 17.17 -13.45 -2.64
N VAL A 128 17.49 -12.89 -1.47
CA VAL A 128 17.04 -11.53 -1.08
C VAL A 128 17.70 -10.46 -1.96
N SER A 129 16.90 -9.82 -2.80
CA SER A 129 17.35 -8.72 -3.65
C SER A 129 17.34 -7.37 -2.91
N ARG A 130 18.43 -7.07 -2.20
CA ARG A 130 18.60 -5.84 -1.39
C ARG A 130 18.62 -4.54 -2.19
N THR A 131 18.92 -4.61 -3.48
CA THR A 131 18.95 -3.46 -4.38
C THR A 131 17.63 -3.23 -5.11
N SER A 132 16.67 -4.16 -5.00
CA SER A 132 15.35 -4.01 -5.63
C SER A 132 14.61 -2.77 -5.12
N ASN A 133 13.77 -2.17 -5.96
CA ASN A 133 12.93 -1.03 -5.56
C ASN A 133 12.03 -1.44 -4.37
N LEU A 134 11.36 -2.59 -4.47
CA LEU A 134 10.51 -3.12 -3.42
C LEU A 134 11.26 -3.20 -2.08
N PHE A 135 12.43 -3.84 -2.02
CA PHE A 135 13.21 -3.97 -0.78
C PHE A 135 13.54 -2.60 -0.17
N ARG A 136 14.09 -1.68 -0.97
CA ARG A 136 14.44 -0.34 -0.50
C ARG A 136 13.22 0.46 -0.03
N THR A 137 12.08 0.29 -0.70
CA THR A 137 10.82 0.95 -0.38
C THR A 137 10.21 0.42 0.91
N VAL A 138 10.10 -0.91 1.10
CA VAL A 138 9.56 -1.46 2.35
C VAL A 138 10.51 -1.28 3.52
N GLN A 139 11.83 -1.30 3.28
CA GLN A 139 12.83 -0.95 4.30
C GLN A 139 12.66 0.48 4.79
N PHE A 140 12.43 1.42 3.88
CA PHE A 140 12.20 2.83 4.22
C PHE A 140 11.03 2.98 5.21
N PHE A 141 9.90 2.32 4.96
CA PHE A 141 8.76 2.35 5.88
C PHE A 141 9.02 1.59 7.18
N ALA A 142 9.72 0.46 7.14
CA ALA A 142 10.05 -0.32 8.33
C ALA A 142 10.98 0.43 9.29
N THR A 143 11.93 1.22 8.77
CA THR A 143 12.88 1.99 9.59
C THR A 143 12.21 3.21 10.24
N HIS A 144 11.22 3.81 9.60
CA HIS A 144 10.60 5.08 10.05
C HIS A 144 9.16 4.89 10.55
N GLN A 145 8.85 3.73 11.13
CA GLN A 145 7.49 3.38 11.56
C GLN A 145 6.90 4.36 12.59
N SER A 146 7.73 4.92 13.46
CA SER A 146 7.33 5.84 14.52
C SER A 146 7.23 7.30 14.08
N ASP A 147 7.69 7.62 12.87
CA ASP A 147 7.78 9.00 12.42
C ASP A 147 6.43 9.54 11.94
N THR A 148 6.28 10.86 12.06
CA THR A 148 5.28 11.59 11.29
C THR A 148 5.84 11.82 9.89
N PHE A 149 5.05 11.50 8.89
CA PHE A 149 5.35 11.72 7.48
C PHE A 149 4.79 13.06 7.03
N ILE A 150 5.57 13.75 6.21
CA ILE A 150 5.13 14.87 5.39
C ILE A 150 4.68 14.28 4.05
N CYS A 151 3.49 14.64 3.63
CA CYS A 151 2.85 14.12 2.43
C CYS A 151 2.52 15.29 1.50
N HIS A 152 2.83 15.13 0.22
CA HIS A 152 2.43 16.07 -0.83
C HIS A 152 2.14 15.30 -2.11
N GLY A 153 1.05 15.65 -2.79
CA GLY A 153 0.62 14.90 -3.97
C GLY A 153 1.03 15.54 -5.29
N ILE A 154 0.90 14.77 -6.37
CA ILE A 154 1.25 15.26 -7.71
C ILE A 154 0.17 16.21 -8.20
N GLU A 155 0.47 17.51 -8.23
CA GLU A 155 -0.52 18.55 -8.59
C GLU A 155 -0.75 18.68 -10.11
N SER A 156 0.32 18.57 -10.89
CA SER A 156 0.28 18.55 -12.36
C SER A 156 1.07 17.37 -12.90
N LEU A 157 0.37 16.44 -13.57
CA LEU A 157 0.99 15.24 -14.15
C LEU A 157 1.98 15.56 -15.27
N GLU A 158 1.72 16.61 -16.07
CA GLU A 158 2.56 17.01 -17.20
C GLU A 158 3.92 17.53 -16.76
N LYS A 159 3.97 18.17 -15.58
CA LYS A 159 5.16 18.79 -15.00
C LYS A 159 5.91 17.87 -14.03
N PHE A 160 5.40 16.67 -13.81
CA PHE A 160 6.03 15.69 -12.96
C PHE A 160 7.21 15.02 -13.68
N SER A 161 8.38 15.05 -13.05
CA SER A 161 9.63 14.43 -13.52
C SER A 161 9.86 13.09 -12.83
N ASP A 162 10.39 12.13 -13.58
CA ASP A 162 10.91 10.85 -13.09
C ASP A 162 12.45 10.85 -12.92
N ASP A 163 13.11 11.97 -13.22
CA ASP A 163 14.55 12.17 -12.98
C ASP A 163 14.86 12.16 -11.48
N PRO A 164 15.65 11.20 -10.97
CA PRO A 164 15.95 11.06 -9.55
C PRO A 164 16.52 12.30 -8.88
N VAL A 165 17.18 13.21 -9.61
CA VAL A 165 17.77 14.45 -9.05
C VAL A 165 16.83 15.66 -9.13
N ALA A 166 15.64 15.51 -9.73
CA ALA A 166 14.67 16.58 -9.82
C ALA A 166 14.11 16.93 -8.44
N ARG A 167 13.74 18.20 -8.24
CA ARG A 167 13.14 18.67 -6.99
C ARG A 167 11.69 18.21 -6.90
N PHE A 168 11.26 17.79 -5.71
CA PHE A 168 9.86 17.49 -5.44
C PHE A 168 9.35 18.21 -4.19
N PRO A 169 8.17 18.86 -4.26
CA PRO A 169 7.34 19.08 -5.46
C PRO A 169 7.97 20.04 -6.49
N PRO A 170 7.70 19.84 -7.80
CA PRO A 170 8.09 20.79 -8.83
C PRO A 170 7.37 22.12 -8.61
N VAL A 171 8.11 23.23 -8.52
CA VAL A 171 7.56 24.58 -8.28
C VAL A 171 6.51 24.97 -9.32
N ASP A 172 6.74 24.59 -10.58
CA ASP A 172 5.83 24.88 -11.68
C ASP A 172 4.60 23.96 -11.70
N SER A 173 4.63 22.83 -10.98
CA SER A 173 3.48 21.92 -10.87
C SER A 173 2.42 22.38 -9.88
N MET A 174 2.74 23.35 -9.02
CA MET A 174 1.88 23.80 -7.92
C MET A 174 0.70 24.64 -8.42
N GLN A 175 -0.48 24.39 -7.87
CA GLN A 175 -1.68 25.19 -8.04
C GLN A 175 -1.63 26.44 -7.17
N ASP A 176 -2.23 27.54 -7.64
CA ASP A 176 -2.27 28.81 -6.91
C ASP A 176 -2.81 28.67 -5.46
N LEU A 177 -3.72 27.72 -5.23
CA LEU A 177 -4.29 27.46 -3.90
C LEU A 177 -3.38 26.66 -2.96
N SER A 178 -2.36 26.00 -3.51
CA SER A 178 -1.37 25.21 -2.79
C SER A 178 -0.15 26.03 -2.38
N ILE A 179 0.02 27.22 -2.93
CA ILE A 179 1.17 28.09 -2.65
C ILE A 179 0.78 29.16 -1.62
N SER A 180 1.69 29.51 -0.72
CA SER A 180 1.55 30.67 0.15
C SER A 180 1.49 31.96 -0.67
N GLN A 181 0.91 33.03 -0.11
CA GLN A 181 0.77 34.32 -0.81
C GLN A 181 2.08 34.90 -1.39
N ASN A 182 3.23 34.52 -0.83
CA ASN A 182 4.56 34.95 -1.29
C ASN A 182 5.21 34.02 -2.32
N GLY A 183 4.58 32.92 -2.73
CA GLY A 183 5.12 32.01 -3.74
C GLY A 183 6.16 30.99 -3.24
N LEU A 184 6.57 31.05 -1.97
CA LEU A 184 7.76 30.33 -1.47
C LEU A 184 7.46 29.00 -0.78
N PHE A 185 6.22 28.79 -0.34
CA PHE A 185 5.85 27.62 0.47
C PHE A 185 4.70 26.88 -0.17
N TYR A 186 4.68 25.56 -0.03
CA TYR A 186 3.62 24.70 -0.55
C TYR A 186 2.87 24.00 0.59
N ALA A 187 1.56 23.83 0.42
CA ALA A 187 0.72 23.15 1.37
C ALA A 187 1.13 21.67 1.48
N ILE A 188 1.16 21.17 2.70
CA ILE A 188 1.47 19.77 3.00
C ILE A 188 0.40 19.16 3.88
N GLU A 189 0.23 17.85 3.73
CA GLU A 189 -0.46 17.02 4.69
C GLU A 189 0.59 16.39 5.63
N THR A 190 0.17 16.04 6.84
CA THR A 190 0.97 15.21 7.73
C THR A 190 0.22 13.96 8.12
N ASP A 191 0.91 12.84 8.17
CA ASP A 191 0.30 11.56 8.51
C ASP A 191 1.23 10.67 9.33
N ARG A 192 0.71 9.57 9.84
CA ARG A 192 1.49 8.48 10.43
C ARG A 192 1.12 7.20 9.72
N LEU A 193 2.01 6.20 9.76
CA LEU A 193 1.65 4.88 9.26
C LEU A 193 0.39 4.37 9.98
N PRO A 194 -0.59 3.81 9.25
CA PRO A 194 -0.52 3.29 7.87
C PRO A 194 -0.97 4.27 6.76
N LEU A 195 -0.74 5.58 6.93
CA LEU A 195 -1.03 6.64 5.95
C LEU A 195 -2.53 6.81 5.64
N ILE A 196 -3.35 6.89 6.70
CA ILE A 196 -4.81 6.95 6.59
C ILE A 196 -5.29 8.27 5.97
N ASN A 197 -4.67 9.40 6.34
CA ASN A 197 -5.06 10.73 5.87
C ASN A 197 -4.48 11.07 4.49
N CYS A 198 -3.30 10.53 4.18
CA CYS A 198 -2.70 10.51 2.84
C CYS A 198 -3.67 9.83 1.85
N ALA A 199 -4.42 8.83 2.33
CA ALA A 199 -5.48 8.16 1.60
C ALA A 199 -6.87 8.82 1.71
N SER A 200 -6.98 10.01 2.34
CA SER A 200 -8.25 10.67 2.61
C SER A 200 -8.94 11.15 1.34
N THR A 201 -10.27 11.16 1.39
CA THR A 201 -11.13 11.18 0.21
C THR A 201 -11.78 12.54 -0.06
N HIS A 202 -11.20 13.64 0.43
CA HIS A 202 -11.90 14.92 0.42
C HIS A 202 -12.22 15.44 -0.99
N SER A 203 -11.39 15.11 -1.98
CA SER A 203 -11.57 15.50 -3.39
C SER A 203 -11.77 14.28 -4.31
N ILE A 204 -10.91 13.25 -4.18
CA ILE A 204 -10.76 12.03 -5.03
C ILE A 204 -10.89 12.23 -6.54
N LYS A 205 -10.70 13.47 -7.00
CA LYS A 205 -10.90 13.88 -8.38
C LYS A 205 -9.58 14.25 -9.05
N ASN A 206 -8.59 14.59 -8.26
CA ASN A 206 -7.35 15.19 -8.72
C ASN A 206 -6.20 14.18 -8.65
N PRO A 207 -5.14 14.35 -9.46
CA PRO A 207 -4.05 13.37 -9.53
C PRO A 207 -3.34 13.20 -8.18
N TRP A 208 -3.22 14.27 -7.39
CA TRP A 208 -2.61 14.25 -6.06
C TRP A 208 -3.37 13.39 -5.05
N ASP A 209 -4.65 13.07 -5.27
CA ASP A 209 -5.39 12.15 -4.42
C ASP A 209 -4.95 10.69 -4.64
N TYR A 210 -4.29 10.41 -5.78
CA TYR A 210 -4.03 9.06 -6.25
C TYR A 210 -2.56 8.65 -6.27
N CYS A 211 -1.64 9.62 -6.29
CA CYS A 211 -0.21 9.39 -6.17
C CYS A 211 0.42 10.52 -5.34
N LYS A 212 1.02 10.15 -4.21
CA LYS A 212 1.60 11.09 -3.24
C LYS A 212 3.05 10.74 -2.92
N GLY A 213 3.90 11.75 -2.89
CA GLY A 213 5.22 11.66 -2.29
C GLY A 213 5.07 11.76 -0.77
N VAL A 214 5.74 10.86 -0.05
CA VAL A 214 5.84 10.86 1.41
C VAL A 214 7.29 10.81 1.86
N ILE A 215 7.60 11.56 2.91
CA ILE A 215 8.93 11.62 3.50
C ILE A 215 8.82 11.74 5.03
N PRO A 216 9.58 10.95 5.81
CA PRO A 216 9.65 11.12 7.26
C PRO A 216 10.07 12.54 7.61
N LYS A 217 9.42 13.13 8.62
CA LYS A 217 9.76 14.46 9.10
C LYS A 217 11.23 14.56 9.52
N SER A 218 11.78 13.49 10.11
CA SER A 218 13.20 13.40 10.48
C SER A 218 14.11 13.64 9.27
N ILE A 219 13.96 12.83 8.21
CA ILE A 219 14.71 12.97 6.96
C ILE A 219 14.49 14.34 6.33
N PHE A 220 13.24 14.82 6.28
CA PHE A 220 12.92 16.12 5.70
C PHE A 220 13.69 17.25 6.40
N GLN A 221 13.79 17.22 7.72
CA GLN A 221 14.53 18.21 8.51
C GLN A 221 16.04 18.07 8.33
N ASP A 222 16.56 16.84 8.25
CA ASP A 222 17.98 16.57 8.01
C ASP A 222 18.43 17.14 6.65
N LEU A 223 17.56 17.02 5.64
CA LEU A 223 17.72 17.58 4.31
C LEU A 223 17.36 19.08 4.21
N LYS A 224 17.30 19.77 5.35
CA LYS A 224 17.06 21.23 5.45
C LYS A 224 15.68 21.70 4.98
N GLY A 225 14.72 20.80 4.82
CA GLY A 225 13.31 21.15 4.65
C GLY A 225 12.76 21.83 5.90
N LYS A 226 11.86 22.81 5.71
CA LYS A 226 11.19 23.54 6.80
C LYS A 226 9.70 23.31 6.74
N VAL A 227 9.09 23.15 7.91
CA VAL A 227 7.62 23.14 8.07
C VAL A 227 7.22 24.41 8.79
N LEU A 228 6.22 25.10 8.26
CA LEU A 228 5.70 26.36 8.76
C LEU A 228 4.21 26.21 9.05
N LEU A 229 3.75 26.82 10.13
CA LEU A 229 2.33 27.00 10.38
C LEU A 229 1.88 28.25 9.64
N ALA A 230 0.95 28.11 8.69
CA ALA A 230 0.40 29.27 8.01
C ALA A 230 -0.48 30.09 8.96
N PRO A 231 -0.37 31.44 8.93
CA PRO A 231 -1.31 32.30 9.62
C PRO A 231 -2.67 32.43 8.89
N ASP A 232 -2.76 32.03 7.63
CA ASP A 232 -3.88 32.31 6.74
C ASP A 232 -4.81 31.10 6.46
N ARG A 233 -4.44 29.88 6.87
CA ARG A 233 -5.24 28.65 6.71
C ARG A 233 -4.95 27.61 7.79
N ASP A 234 -5.89 26.69 8.00
CA ASP A 234 -5.75 25.50 8.87
C ASP A 234 -4.83 24.40 8.25
N HIS A 235 -3.86 24.77 7.41
CA HIS A 235 -2.94 23.82 6.76
C HIS A 235 -1.48 24.14 7.10
N PHE A 236 -0.65 23.11 7.18
CA PHE A 236 0.81 23.28 7.27
C PHE A 236 1.38 23.57 5.88
N TYR A 237 2.41 24.41 5.86
CA TYR A 237 3.19 24.69 4.67
C TYR A 237 4.60 24.13 4.83
N ALA A 238 5.25 23.88 3.71
CA ALA A 238 6.64 23.45 3.67
C ALA A 238 7.46 24.26 2.66
N GLU A 239 8.75 24.33 2.93
CA GLU A 239 9.80 24.82 2.04
C GLU A 239 10.83 23.70 1.92
N SER A 240 11.18 23.29 0.71
CA SER A 240 12.31 22.37 0.54
C SER A 240 12.92 22.45 -0.86
N ASP A 241 14.21 22.11 -0.91
CA ASP A 241 14.96 21.84 -2.13
C ASP A 241 15.44 20.38 -2.08
N ILE A 242 14.48 19.47 -1.90
CA ILE A 242 14.74 18.05 -1.70
C ILE A 242 14.55 17.30 -3.00
N SER A 243 15.51 16.43 -3.28
CA SER A 243 15.54 15.56 -4.46
C SER A 243 14.41 14.54 -4.41
N ILE A 244 13.80 14.21 -5.55
CA ILE A 244 12.66 13.32 -5.63
C ILE A 244 12.98 11.88 -5.19
N ASP A 245 14.25 11.45 -5.29
CA ASP A 245 14.70 10.14 -4.81
C ASP A 245 14.76 10.01 -3.28
N ASP A 246 14.82 11.13 -2.56
CA ASP A 246 14.66 11.17 -1.10
C ASP A 246 13.21 10.93 -0.65
N TRP A 247 12.24 11.13 -1.55
CA TRP A 247 10.84 10.83 -1.31
C TRP A 247 10.52 9.36 -1.61
N CYS A 248 9.42 8.88 -1.04
CA CYS A 248 8.80 7.61 -1.43
C CYS A 248 7.40 7.89 -1.97
N PHE A 249 7.07 7.34 -3.14
CA PHE A 249 5.75 7.51 -3.72
C PHE A 249 4.80 6.38 -3.30
N VAL A 250 3.59 6.75 -2.93
CA VAL A 250 2.51 5.82 -2.61
C VAL A 250 1.36 6.11 -3.56
N TYR A 251 0.89 5.09 -4.28
CA TYR A 251 -0.15 5.24 -5.28
C TYR A 251 -1.29 4.25 -5.11
N PHE A 252 -2.47 4.61 -5.61
CA PHE A 252 -3.61 3.70 -5.68
C PHE A 252 -3.65 3.00 -7.04
N ARG A 253 -3.84 1.68 -7.03
CA ARG A 253 -3.94 0.90 -8.27
C ARG A 253 -5.17 1.25 -9.10
N LYS A 254 -6.27 1.57 -8.43
CA LYS A 254 -7.54 1.92 -9.06
C LYS A 254 -8.00 3.26 -8.54
N ALA A 255 -8.66 4.02 -9.41
CA ALA A 255 -9.40 5.17 -8.97
C ALA A 255 -10.46 4.74 -7.93
N ARG A 256 -10.90 5.69 -7.10
CA ARG A 256 -12.00 5.48 -6.15
C ARG A 256 -13.23 6.29 -6.57
N ARG A 257 -13.21 6.83 -7.80
CA ARG A 257 -14.34 7.45 -8.50
C ARG A 257 -14.41 7.06 -9.99
N LYS A 258 -15.62 7.06 -10.58
CA LYS A 258 -15.80 6.89 -12.04
C LYS A 258 -15.41 8.14 -12.85
N GLY A 259 -15.57 9.32 -12.26
CA GLY A 259 -15.19 10.60 -12.86
C GLY A 259 -14.02 11.19 -12.08
N VAL A 260 -12.86 11.18 -12.71
CA VAL A 260 -11.65 11.89 -12.27
C VAL A 260 -11.42 13.05 -13.23
N ASP A 261 -10.81 14.12 -12.75
CA ASP A 261 -10.60 15.37 -13.48
C ASP A 261 -9.16 15.44 -14.06
N PHE A 262 -8.50 14.29 -14.26
CA PHE A 262 -7.16 14.15 -14.85
C PHE A 262 -7.07 13.02 -15.88
N ASP A 263 -6.03 13.07 -16.71
CA ASP A 263 -5.75 12.03 -17.70
C ASP A 263 -5.23 10.74 -17.03
N ILE A 264 -6.06 9.71 -17.05
CA ILE A 264 -5.77 8.38 -16.51
C ILE A 264 -4.59 7.71 -17.23
N ASN A 265 -4.46 7.90 -18.54
CA ASN A 265 -3.36 7.30 -19.30
C ASN A 265 -2.04 7.97 -18.94
N LEU A 266 -2.06 9.31 -18.79
CA LEU A 266 -0.89 10.04 -18.32
C LEU A 266 -0.51 9.63 -16.89
N MET A 267 -1.47 9.49 -15.98
CA MET A 267 -1.20 8.97 -14.63
C MET A 267 -0.55 7.57 -14.68
N ARG A 268 -1.10 6.68 -15.51
CA ARG A 268 -0.56 5.31 -15.67
C ARG A 268 0.86 5.33 -16.20
N GLN A 269 1.11 6.16 -17.20
CA GLN A 269 2.44 6.37 -17.75
C GLN A 269 3.40 6.86 -16.66
N LYS A 270 3.03 7.91 -15.91
CA LYS A 270 3.85 8.50 -14.84
C LYS A 270 4.19 7.49 -13.74
N ILE A 271 3.22 6.69 -13.29
CA ILE A 271 3.48 5.61 -12.32
C ILE A 271 4.48 4.59 -12.90
N SER A 272 4.34 4.22 -14.18
CA SER A 272 5.24 3.29 -14.84
C SER A 272 6.66 3.85 -15.00
N GLU A 273 6.80 5.15 -15.28
CA GLU A 273 8.07 5.88 -15.35
C GLU A 273 8.78 5.84 -13.99
N ILE A 274 8.10 6.21 -12.91
CA ILE A 274 8.66 6.15 -11.53
C ILE A 274 9.08 4.71 -11.18
N ARG A 275 8.26 3.71 -11.49
CA ARG A 275 8.59 2.29 -11.20
C ARG A 275 9.82 1.80 -11.96
N SER A 276 10.07 2.34 -13.15
CA SER A 276 11.22 2.00 -13.98
C SER A 276 12.48 2.79 -13.59
N SER A 277 12.33 3.81 -12.75
CA SER A 277 13.42 4.65 -12.27
C SER A 277 14.00 4.14 -10.94
N LYS A 278 14.88 4.94 -10.32
CA LYS A 278 15.45 4.64 -9.00
C LYS A 278 14.59 5.11 -7.83
N ILE A 279 13.56 5.91 -8.11
CA ILE A 279 12.67 6.53 -7.12
C ILE A 279 11.84 5.45 -6.43
N ARG A 280 11.74 5.50 -5.10
CA ARG A 280 10.95 4.54 -4.32
C ARG A 280 9.46 4.72 -4.61
N ILE A 281 8.77 3.62 -4.90
CA ILE A 281 7.33 3.65 -5.16
C ILE A 281 6.67 2.34 -4.74
N ILE A 282 5.46 2.41 -4.19
CA ILE A 282 4.67 1.23 -3.78
C ILE A 282 3.16 1.46 -3.91
N GLU A 283 2.43 0.41 -4.26
CA GLU A 283 0.96 0.39 -4.21
C GLU A 283 0.49 0.48 -2.75
N PHE A 284 -0.46 1.37 -2.47
CA PHE A 284 -0.99 1.61 -1.12
C PHE A 284 -1.50 0.32 -0.46
N GLU A 285 -2.27 -0.49 -1.17
CA GLU A 285 -2.80 -1.77 -0.67
C GLU A 285 -1.68 -2.76 -0.33
N THR A 286 -0.59 -2.76 -1.09
CA THR A 286 0.61 -3.58 -0.82
C THR A 286 1.33 -3.10 0.43
N LEU A 287 1.51 -1.78 0.58
CA LEU A 287 2.09 -1.20 1.79
C LEU A 287 1.25 -1.56 3.04
N GLN A 288 -0.07 -1.49 2.94
CA GLN A 288 -0.97 -1.87 4.03
C GLN A 288 -0.86 -3.34 4.42
N ALA A 289 -0.72 -4.25 3.44
CA ALA A 289 -0.52 -5.67 3.71
C ALA A 289 0.80 -5.92 4.45
N PHE A 290 1.88 -5.25 4.02
CA PHE A 290 3.18 -5.32 4.68
C PHE A 290 3.15 -4.79 6.12
N LEU A 291 2.60 -3.57 6.33
CA LEU A 291 2.53 -2.97 7.67
C LEU A 291 1.67 -3.79 8.63
N ARG A 292 0.59 -4.42 8.13
CA ARG A 292 -0.23 -5.33 8.92
C ARG A 292 0.55 -6.57 9.36
N LEU A 293 1.29 -7.18 8.44
CA LEU A 293 2.13 -8.34 8.76
C LEU A 293 3.19 -7.97 9.81
N LEU A 294 3.87 -6.84 9.60
CA LEU A 294 4.91 -6.36 10.50
C LEU A 294 4.39 -6.09 11.91
N ALA A 295 3.26 -5.38 12.02
CA ALA A 295 2.61 -5.11 13.31
C ALA A 295 2.13 -6.39 14.01
N LEU A 296 1.57 -7.34 13.25
CA LEU A 296 1.14 -8.62 13.82
C LEU A 296 2.33 -9.44 14.32
N LEU A 297 3.45 -9.46 13.59
CA LEU A 297 4.69 -10.10 14.06
C LEU A 297 5.21 -9.43 15.33
N GLN A 298 5.32 -8.10 15.36
CA GLN A 298 5.73 -7.35 16.56
C GLN A 298 4.85 -7.73 17.77
N GLN A 299 3.52 -7.66 17.61
CA GLN A 299 2.58 -8.04 18.66
C GLN A 299 2.77 -9.48 19.14
N LYS A 300 2.96 -10.43 18.22
CA LYS A 300 3.18 -11.84 18.60
C LYS A 300 4.47 -11.99 19.39
N PHE A 301 5.57 -11.40 18.94
CA PHE A 301 6.85 -11.45 19.66
C PHE A 301 6.74 -10.82 21.05
N GLU A 302 6.13 -9.64 21.18
CA GLU A 302 5.89 -8.97 22.47
C GLU A 302 5.04 -9.83 23.43
N MET A 303 3.93 -10.41 22.94
CA MET A 303 3.10 -11.30 23.75
C MET A 303 3.90 -12.50 24.28
N PHE A 304 4.78 -13.07 23.46
CA PHE A 304 5.61 -14.20 23.88
C PHE A 304 6.68 -13.82 24.91
N GLU A 305 7.28 -12.63 24.79
CA GLU A 305 8.19 -12.11 25.81
C GLU A 305 7.48 -11.94 27.15
N LEU A 306 6.28 -11.36 27.15
CA LEU A 306 5.47 -11.17 28.35
C LEU A 306 5.09 -12.50 29.02
N MET A 307 4.65 -13.49 28.23
CA MET A 307 4.30 -14.82 28.76
C MET A 307 5.52 -15.50 29.39
N ASN A 308 6.68 -15.47 28.72
CA ASN A 308 7.90 -16.11 29.24
C ASN A 308 8.45 -15.45 30.51
N ASN A 309 8.36 -14.11 30.62
CA ASN A 309 8.80 -13.41 31.82
C ASN A 309 7.93 -13.74 33.04
N GLN A 310 6.65 -14.06 32.84
CA GLN A 310 5.77 -14.54 33.92
C GLN A 310 6.16 -15.95 34.39
N PHE A 311 6.62 -16.84 33.50
CA PHE A 311 7.05 -18.20 33.85
C PHE A 311 8.44 -18.28 34.52
N HIS A 312 9.22 -17.19 34.53
CA HIS A 312 10.51 -17.12 35.21
C HIS A 312 10.47 -16.33 36.52
N GLN A 313 9.29 -15.88 36.94
CA GLN A 313 9.06 -15.19 38.22
C GLN A 313 8.29 -16.04 39.24
N GLU A 314 8.00 -17.30 38.93
CA GLU A 314 7.50 -18.34 39.85
C GLU A 314 8.61 -19.35 40.19
#